data_AF-A0A5C7H0D3-F1
#
_entry.id   AF-A0A5C7H0D3-F1
#
_cell.length_a   1.000
_cell.length_b   1.000
_cell.length_c   1.000
_cell.angle_alpha   90.00
_cell.angle_beta   90.00
_cell.angle_gamma   90.00
#
_symmetry.space_group_name_H-M   'P 1'
#
loop_
_entity.id
_entity.type
_entity.pdbx_description
1 polymer ?
#
loop_
_entity_poly.entity_id
_entity_poly.type
_entity_poly.pdbx_seq_one_letter_code
_entity_poly.pdbx_strand_id
1 'polypeptide(L)'
;MVERAKPTAHFRLVIVDGKVYLEKYKKSIQTRDVFTIWGILQLLSHYPGRLPDLELMFDCDASRWSDQETMNVDNRTRRAEINIKPWEGLLKEIKEGNNKSRWVDREPYAYWKGNPFVAETRQDLLKCNVSDKHDWNARLYVQDWILESQQGFKKSNLASQCTHRYKIYIEGYAWSVSEKHILACDSMTLLVNTRFHDFFTRYLQPVKHYWPIRADDKCKSIKFAVDWGNSHKQKAHEIGKASSDFIQEELKMDYVYDYMFHLLNEYAKLLKFKPMVPENSLAVEISSETMASMAADGSEKKFMMESLVKNPSTTSPCTMPPPYEPKILGDFYRKKLNAIRRVQKWENEYWEIKV
;
A
#
# COMPACT_ATOMS: atom_id res chain seq x y z
N MET A 1 27.59 13.24 -0.23
CA MET A 1 26.63 12.80 -1.29
C MET A 1 25.21 12.86 -0.76
N VAL A 2 24.94 12.27 0.43
CA VAL A 2 23.63 12.30 1.10
C VAL A 2 23.15 13.73 1.40
N GLU A 3 24.03 14.62 1.86
CA GLU A 3 23.72 16.05 2.09
C GLU A 3 23.12 16.78 0.86
N ARG A 4 23.34 16.32 -0.37
CA ARG A 4 22.71 16.92 -1.56
C ARG A 4 21.19 16.74 -1.58
N ALA A 5 20.65 15.79 -0.83
CA ALA A 5 19.21 15.56 -0.69
C ALA A 5 18.57 16.46 0.38
N LYS A 6 19.36 17.17 1.20
CA LYS A 6 18.86 18.05 2.27
C LYS A 6 17.81 19.07 1.82
N PRO A 7 17.91 19.72 0.63
CA PRO A 7 16.92 20.70 0.19
C PRO A 7 15.50 20.14 0.04
N THR A 8 15.35 18.84 -0.27
CA THR A 8 14.06 18.18 -0.41
C THR A 8 13.68 17.36 0.84
N ALA A 9 14.66 16.98 1.66
CA ALA A 9 14.44 16.17 2.85
C ALA A 9 13.63 16.90 3.94
N HIS A 10 12.80 16.12 4.62
CA HIS A 10 12.04 16.54 5.79
C HIS A 10 12.80 16.30 7.09
N PHE A 11 13.50 15.17 7.16
CA PHE A 11 14.38 14.84 8.26
C PHE A 11 15.53 13.95 7.77
N ARG A 12 16.64 14.03 8.49
CA ARG A 12 17.76 13.10 8.42
C ARG A 12 17.62 12.09 9.55
N LEU A 13 17.88 10.82 9.22
CA LEU A 13 17.92 9.72 10.17
C LEU A 13 19.30 9.07 10.10
N VAL A 14 19.92 8.91 11.26
CA VAL A 14 21.21 8.23 11.39
C VAL A 14 21.05 7.06 12.36
N ILE A 15 21.52 5.89 11.97
CA ILE A 15 21.66 4.73 12.86
C ILE A 15 23.14 4.56 13.15
N VAL A 16 23.52 4.58 14.43
CA VAL A 16 24.89 4.32 14.90
C VAL A 16 24.81 3.45 16.14
N ASP A 17 25.55 2.34 16.17
CA ASP A 17 25.58 1.40 17.31
C ASP A 17 24.18 0.95 17.76
N GLY A 18 23.28 0.74 16.79
CA GLY A 18 21.88 0.32 17.02
C GLY A 18 20.96 1.40 17.59
N LYS A 19 21.42 2.65 17.70
CA LYS A 19 20.64 3.80 18.17
C LYS A 19 20.22 4.70 17.01
N VAL A 20 19.04 5.31 17.12
CA VAL A 20 18.50 6.20 16.09
C VAL A 20 18.64 7.65 16.51
N TYR A 21 19.18 8.47 15.62
CA TYR A 21 19.32 9.92 15.78
C TYR A 21 18.58 10.64 14.66
N LEU A 22 17.82 11.68 15.02
CA LEU A 22 17.03 12.47 14.06
C LEU A 22 17.41 13.93 14.06
N GLU A 23 17.58 14.50 12.88
CA GLU A 23 17.66 15.94 12.64
C GLU A 23 16.48 16.35 11.74
N LYS A 24 15.55 17.17 12.25
CA LYS A 24 14.39 17.63 11.46
C LYS A 24 14.72 18.92 10.72
N TYR A 25 14.41 18.98 9.43
CA TYR A 25 14.65 20.15 8.57
C TYR A 25 13.39 20.96 8.29
N LYS A 26 12.29 20.27 8.00
CA LYS A 26 10.98 20.89 7.74
C LYS A 26 9.87 20.00 8.27
N LYS A 27 8.71 20.60 8.50
CA LYS A 27 7.52 19.88 8.93
C LYS A 27 7.07 18.94 7.81
N SER A 28 6.96 17.65 8.11
CA SER A 28 6.33 16.69 7.21
C SER A 28 4.87 17.04 7.00
N ILE A 29 4.39 16.83 5.78
CA ILE A 29 2.96 16.66 5.59
C ILE A 29 2.58 15.53 6.55
N GLN A 30 1.49 15.70 7.30
CA GLN A 30 0.85 14.57 7.98
C GLN A 30 1.66 14.04 9.18
N THR A 31 1.45 12.77 9.52
CA THR A 31 2.20 12.00 10.52
C THR A 31 3.20 11.04 9.84
N ARG A 32 3.61 11.35 8.61
CA ARG A 32 4.44 10.46 7.78
C ARG A 32 5.83 10.25 8.36
N ASP A 33 6.43 11.29 8.92
CA ASP A 33 7.68 11.15 9.68
C ASP A 33 7.47 10.23 10.88
N VAL A 34 6.44 10.46 11.68
CA VAL A 34 6.16 9.72 12.91
C VAL A 34 6.10 8.21 12.66
N PHE A 35 5.29 7.75 11.71
CA PHE A 35 5.14 6.31 11.45
C PHE A 35 6.34 5.70 10.71
N THR A 36 7.06 6.49 9.90
CA THR A 36 8.33 6.03 9.27
C THR A 36 9.37 5.76 10.35
N ILE A 37 9.57 6.71 11.28
CA ILE A 37 10.52 6.57 12.38
C ILE A 37 10.09 5.41 13.29
N TRP A 38 8.81 5.32 13.63
CA TRP A 38 8.27 4.22 14.43
C TRP A 38 8.57 2.84 13.83
N GLY A 39 8.35 2.68 12.51
CA GLY A 39 8.63 1.44 11.80
C GLY A 39 10.11 1.05 11.83
N ILE A 40 11.02 2.02 11.72
CA ILE A 40 12.48 1.77 11.82
C ILE A 40 12.86 1.36 13.24
N LEU A 41 12.29 1.98 14.27
CA LEU A 41 12.49 1.56 15.66
C LEU A 41 11.98 0.14 15.89
N GLN A 42 10.81 -0.21 15.35
CA GLN A 42 10.27 -1.57 15.45
C GLN A 42 11.18 -2.59 14.75
N LEU A 43 11.73 -2.23 13.58
CA LEU A 43 12.70 -3.07 12.87
C LEU A 43 13.98 -3.30 13.69
N LEU A 44 14.51 -2.25 14.35
CA LEU A 44 15.67 -2.37 15.24
C LEU A 44 15.37 -3.23 16.46
N SER A 45 14.17 -3.12 17.04
CA SER A 45 13.71 -3.99 18.13
C SER A 45 13.51 -5.44 17.66
N HIS A 46 13.06 -5.65 16.42
CA HIS A 46 12.87 -6.98 15.83
C HIS A 46 14.20 -7.66 15.50
N TYR A 47 15.20 -6.91 15.03
CA TYR A 47 16.55 -7.39 14.73
C TYR A 47 17.66 -6.61 15.50
N PRO A 48 17.75 -6.75 16.83
CA PRO A 48 18.70 -5.99 17.64
C PRO A 48 20.15 -6.23 17.23
N GLY A 49 20.89 -5.14 17.02
CA GLY A 49 22.32 -5.19 16.67
C GLY A 49 22.64 -5.77 15.29
N ARG A 50 21.63 -5.98 14.42
CA ARG A 50 21.85 -6.56 13.09
C ARG A 50 21.75 -5.56 11.94
N LEU A 51 21.19 -4.39 12.17
CA LEU A 51 21.22 -3.31 11.18
C LEU A 51 22.59 -2.61 11.23
N PRO A 52 23.18 -2.28 10.08
CA PRO A 52 24.45 -1.57 10.04
C PRO A 52 24.27 -0.10 10.41
N ASP A 53 25.38 0.55 10.75
CA ASP A 53 25.42 2.01 10.78
C ASP A 53 25.05 2.54 9.39
N LEU A 54 24.08 3.47 9.34
CA LEU A 54 23.62 4.07 8.09
C LEU A 54 23.09 5.47 8.29
N GLU A 55 23.02 6.23 7.21
CA GLU A 55 22.46 7.57 7.17
C GLU A 55 21.49 7.72 5.99
N LEU A 56 20.31 8.27 6.25
CA LEU A 56 19.25 8.48 5.26
C LEU A 56 18.68 9.89 5.35
N MET A 57 18.29 10.41 4.19
CA MET A 57 17.53 11.66 4.05
C MET A 57 16.12 11.30 3.57
N PHE A 58 15.12 11.57 4.40
CA PHE A 58 13.74 11.21 4.11
C PHE A 58 12.98 12.36 3.50
N ASP A 59 12.40 12.13 2.33
CA ASP A 59 11.40 13.02 1.72
C ASP A 59 10.00 12.44 1.92
N CYS A 60 9.18 13.13 2.71
CA CYS A 60 7.80 12.75 3.03
C CYS A 60 6.77 13.27 2.01
N ASP A 61 7.19 13.98 0.95
CA ASP A 61 6.27 14.45 -0.08
C ASP A 61 5.75 13.28 -0.93
N ALA A 62 4.47 13.33 -1.31
CA ALA A 62 3.82 12.28 -2.10
C ALA A 62 4.29 12.22 -3.57
N SER A 63 5.13 13.15 -4.02
CA SER A 63 5.46 13.37 -5.44
C SER A 63 6.71 12.63 -5.94
N ARG A 64 7.51 12.04 -5.05
CA ARG A 64 8.81 11.46 -5.41
C ARG A 64 9.13 10.23 -4.58
N TRP A 65 9.15 9.07 -5.26
CA TRP A 65 9.93 7.86 -4.92
C TRP A 65 10.13 7.56 -3.43
N SER A 66 9.09 7.73 -2.61
CA SER A 66 9.11 7.33 -1.21
C SER A 66 8.26 6.07 -1.09
N ASP A 67 8.94 4.93 -0.91
CA ASP A 67 8.36 3.68 -0.40
C ASP A 67 8.02 3.84 1.10
N GLN A 68 7.30 4.93 1.43
CA GLN A 68 6.82 5.17 2.78
C GLN A 68 5.40 4.62 2.86
N GLU A 69 5.25 3.45 3.49
CA GLU A 69 3.96 2.93 3.98
C GLU A 69 3.42 3.78 5.13
N THR A 70 3.21 5.08 4.89
CA THR A 70 2.76 6.00 5.92
C THR A 70 1.45 6.69 5.53
N MET A 71 0.51 6.49 6.43
CA MET A 71 -0.91 6.83 6.39
C MET A 71 -1.14 8.31 6.02
N ASN A 72 -2.15 8.59 5.18
CA ASN A 72 -2.45 9.93 4.70
C ASN A 72 -3.27 10.82 5.67
N VAL A 73 -2.79 11.99 6.06
CA VAL A 73 -3.45 13.04 6.89
C VAL A 73 -3.75 14.35 6.15
N ASP A 74 -4.98 14.85 6.17
CA ASP A 74 -5.25 16.19 5.63
C ASP A 74 -4.50 17.32 6.39
N ASN A 75 -3.91 18.25 5.64
CA ASN A 75 -3.07 19.37 6.09
C ASN A 75 -3.83 20.46 6.86
N ARG A 76 -5.17 20.47 6.84
CA ARG A 76 -5.95 21.46 7.61
C ARG A 76 -6.18 21.08 9.07
N THR A 77 -5.94 19.82 9.46
CA THR A 77 -6.36 19.34 10.79
C THR A 77 -5.30 18.63 11.64
N ARG A 78 -4.07 18.35 11.15
CA ARG A 78 -3.10 17.48 11.86
C ARG A 78 -3.69 16.12 12.26
N ARG A 79 -4.46 15.45 11.39
CA ARG A 79 -5.13 14.18 11.74
C ARG A 79 -4.71 13.01 10.86
N ALA A 80 -3.97 12.04 11.44
CA ALA A 80 -3.72 10.66 10.95
C ALA A 80 -4.84 10.21 9.99
N GLU A 81 -4.61 9.45 8.91
CA GLU A 81 -5.72 8.76 8.19
C GLU A 81 -6.49 7.95 9.26
N ILE A 82 -7.57 8.53 9.76
CA ILE A 82 -7.86 8.44 11.19
C ILE A 82 -8.52 7.08 11.41
N ASN A 83 -7.92 6.22 12.25
CA ASN A 83 -8.45 4.92 12.72
C ASN A 83 -8.19 3.68 11.82
N ILE A 84 -7.06 3.62 11.11
CA ILE A 84 -6.58 2.34 10.53
C ILE A 84 -5.70 1.62 11.56
N LYS A 85 -5.95 0.33 11.80
CA LYS A 85 -5.18 -0.50 12.72
C LYS A 85 -3.79 -0.83 12.15
N PRO A 86 -2.81 -1.20 13.01
CA PRO A 86 -1.59 -1.84 12.55
C PRO A 86 -1.86 -3.01 11.62
N TRP A 87 -0.95 -3.22 10.68
CA TRP A 87 -1.17 -4.11 9.55
C TRP A 87 -1.53 -5.54 9.96
N GLU A 88 -0.85 -6.12 10.95
CA GLU A 88 -1.14 -7.46 11.45
C GLU A 88 -2.58 -7.60 11.98
N GLY A 89 -3.01 -6.67 12.83
CA GLY A 89 -4.37 -6.65 13.38
C GLY A 89 -5.42 -6.42 12.29
N LEU A 90 -5.14 -5.50 11.36
CA LEU A 90 -6.03 -5.21 10.24
C LEU A 90 -6.16 -6.40 9.27
N LEU A 91 -5.06 -7.07 8.97
CA LEU A 91 -5.01 -8.21 8.06
C LEU A 91 -5.88 -9.37 8.60
N LYS A 92 -5.85 -9.59 9.91
CA LYS A 92 -6.75 -10.52 10.61
C LYS A 92 -8.22 -10.10 10.48
N GLU A 93 -8.54 -8.82 10.73
CA GLU A 93 -9.92 -8.33 10.59
C GLU A 93 -10.45 -8.43 9.16
N ILE A 94 -9.62 -8.17 8.15
CA ILE A 94 -10.00 -8.34 6.74
C ILE A 94 -10.28 -9.82 6.44
N LYS A 95 -9.44 -10.74 6.93
CA LYS A 95 -9.66 -12.18 6.79
C LYS A 95 -10.99 -12.62 7.42
N GLU A 96 -11.31 -12.12 8.60
CA GLU A 96 -12.60 -12.34 9.26
C GLU A 96 -13.75 -11.69 8.46
N GLY A 97 -13.53 -10.48 7.94
CA GLY A 97 -14.45 -9.74 7.07
C GLY A 97 -14.83 -10.51 5.81
N ASN A 98 -13.86 -11.18 5.18
CA ASN A 98 -14.08 -12.02 4.00
C ASN A 98 -15.05 -13.17 4.28
N ASN A 99 -15.02 -13.73 5.49
CA ASN A 99 -15.85 -14.85 5.92
C ASN A 99 -17.28 -14.45 6.33
N LYS A 100 -17.60 -13.15 6.40
CA LYS A 100 -18.95 -12.67 6.78
C LYS A 100 -20.02 -13.00 5.75
N SER A 101 -19.64 -13.20 4.49
CA SER A 101 -20.54 -13.59 3.41
C SER A 101 -19.82 -14.52 2.44
N ARG A 102 -20.53 -15.50 1.87
CA ARG A 102 -19.94 -16.32 0.80
C ARG A 102 -19.68 -15.43 -0.40
N TRP A 103 -18.57 -15.64 -1.10
CA TRP A 103 -18.19 -14.82 -2.25
C TRP A 103 -19.31 -14.73 -3.32
N VAL A 104 -20.02 -15.83 -3.55
CA VAL A 104 -21.14 -15.90 -4.50
C VAL A 104 -22.34 -15.04 -4.10
N ASP A 105 -22.52 -14.73 -2.82
CA ASP A 105 -23.63 -13.91 -2.32
C ASP A 105 -23.29 -12.40 -2.31
N ARG A 106 -22.03 -12.05 -2.58
CA ARG A 106 -21.59 -10.64 -2.66
C ARG A 106 -22.20 -9.94 -3.86
N GLU A 107 -22.31 -8.62 -3.75
CA GLU A 107 -22.86 -7.75 -4.79
C GLU A 107 -22.10 -7.94 -6.12
N PRO A 108 -22.79 -8.19 -7.24
CA PRO A 108 -22.18 -8.59 -8.51
C PRO A 108 -21.63 -7.41 -9.32
N TYR A 109 -21.27 -6.31 -8.67
CA TYR A 109 -20.85 -5.05 -9.29
C TYR A 109 -19.41 -4.69 -8.92
N ALA A 110 -18.77 -3.89 -9.77
CA ALA A 110 -17.50 -3.26 -9.45
C ALA A 110 -17.68 -2.12 -8.46
N TYR A 111 -16.91 -2.13 -7.38
CA TYR A 111 -17.02 -1.14 -6.31
C TYR A 111 -15.77 -0.30 -6.17
N TRP A 112 -15.96 1.01 -5.98
CA TRP A 112 -14.91 1.93 -5.56
C TRP A 112 -15.48 2.99 -4.61
N LYS A 113 -14.75 3.27 -3.54
CA LYS A 113 -15.02 4.41 -2.65
C LYS A 113 -13.71 5.12 -2.37
N GLY A 114 -13.63 6.42 -2.68
CA GLY A 114 -12.40 7.18 -2.51
C GLY A 114 -12.56 8.66 -2.78
N ASN A 115 -11.53 9.44 -2.46
CA ASN A 115 -11.50 10.87 -2.76
C ASN A 115 -11.12 11.05 -4.26
N PRO A 116 -12.01 11.58 -5.11
CA PRO A 116 -11.74 11.79 -6.53
C PRO A 116 -10.87 13.01 -6.80
N PHE A 117 -10.81 13.97 -5.87
CA PHE A 117 -10.19 15.28 -6.11
C PHE A 117 -8.65 15.27 -6.00
N VAL A 118 -8.05 14.12 -5.68
CA VAL A 118 -6.59 13.96 -5.55
C VAL A 118 -5.89 13.64 -6.87
N ALA A 119 -6.64 13.24 -7.91
CA ALA A 119 -6.07 12.88 -9.21
C ALA A 119 -7.11 12.93 -10.33
N GLU A 120 -6.72 13.41 -11.50
CA GLU A 120 -7.57 13.49 -12.69
C GLU A 120 -8.13 12.11 -13.08
N THR A 121 -7.33 11.04 -12.99
CA THR A 121 -7.76 9.68 -13.33
C THR A 121 -8.93 9.18 -12.45
N ARG A 122 -9.02 9.65 -11.20
CA ARG A 122 -10.16 9.33 -10.30
C ARG A 122 -11.40 10.14 -10.62
N GLN A 123 -11.24 11.41 -11.01
CA GLN A 123 -12.35 12.22 -11.52
C GLN A 123 -12.92 11.60 -12.79
N ASP A 124 -12.04 11.12 -13.67
CA ASP A 124 -12.44 10.43 -14.90
C ASP A 124 -13.17 9.11 -14.62
N LEU A 125 -12.72 8.32 -13.62
CA LEU A 125 -13.43 7.12 -13.19
C LEU A 125 -14.89 7.41 -12.79
N LEU A 126 -15.16 8.54 -12.13
CA LEU A 126 -16.54 8.90 -11.74
C LEU A 126 -17.49 9.08 -12.93
N LYS A 127 -16.98 9.33 -14.13
CA LYS A 127 -17.81 9.39 -15.35
C LYS A 127 -18.41 8.03 -15.73
N CYS A 128 -17.91 6.93 -15.16
CA CYS A 128 -18.54 5.62 -15.31
C CYS A 128 -19.82 5.46 -14.49
N ASN A 129 -20.22 6.47 -13.70
CA ASN A 129 -21.52 6.52 -13.05
C ASN A 129 -22.46 7.42 -13.88
N VAL A 130 -23.12 6.83 -14.89
CA VAL A 130 -23.78 7.61 -15.97
C VAL A 130 -25.26 7.87 -15.68
N SER A 131 -26.11 6.85 -15.76
CA SER A 131 -27.56 6.96 -15.54
C SER A 131 -28.21 5.60 -15.37
N ASP A 132 -29.45 5.55 -14.89
CA ASP A 132 -30.23 4.30 -14.78
C ASP A 132 -30.46 3.59 -16.14
N LYS A 133 -30.33 4.32 -17.25
CA LYS A 133 -30.47 3.76 -18.62
C LYS A 133 -29.17 3.16 -19.16
N HIS A 134 -28.02 3.47 -18.55
CA HIS A 134 -26.72 3.02 -19.01
C HIS A 134 -25.83 2.63 -17.83
N ASP A 135 -25.82 1.34 -17.51
CA ASP A 135 -25.06 0.78 -16.39
C ASP A 135 -23.76 0.09 -16.86
N TRP A 136 -22.63 0.65 -16.42
CA TRP A 136 -21.29 0.08 -16.57
C TRP A 136 -20.99 -1.03 -15.55
N ASN A 137 -21.97 -1.44 -14.75
CA ASN A 137 -21.85 -2.34 -13.59
C ASN A 137 -20.88 -1.82 -12.53
N ALA A 138 -20.72 -0.49 -12.44
CA ALA A 138 -19.85 0.18 -11.48
C ALA A 138 -20.66 0.92 -10.41
N ARG A 139 -20.21 0.83 -9.16
CA ARG A 139 -20.78 1.48 -7.98
C ARG A 139 -19.68 2.34 -7.36
N LEU A 140 -19.68 3.61 -7.70
CA LEU A 140 -18.61 4.56 -7.39
C LEU A 140 -19.09 5.59 -6.39
N TYR A 141 -18.39 5.72 -5.27
CA TYR A 141 -18.79 6.58 -4.16
C TYR A 141 -17.67 7.55 -3.79
N VAL A 142 -18.04 8.82 -3.60
CA VAL A 142 -17.10 9.84 -3.10
C VAL A 142 -16.87 9.62 -1.61
N GLN A 143 -15.60 9.52 -1.23
CA GLN A 143 -15.18 9.50 0.17
C GLN A 143 -14.94 10.94 0.64
N ASP A 144 -15.87 11.46 1.44
CA ASP A 144 -15.71 12.74 2.13
C ASP A 144 -15.04 12.53 3.49
N TRP A 145 -13.76 12.89 3.59
CA TRP A 145 -12.98 12.73 4.81
C TRP A 145 -13.37 13.70 5.92
N ILE A 146 -13.95 14.85 5.58
CA ILE A 146 -14.43 15.83 6.58
C ILE A 146 -15.64 15.23 7.29
N LEU A 147 -16.59 14.70 6.53
CA LEU A 147 -17.79 14.07 7.09
C LEU A 147 -17.47 12.78 7.87
N GLU A 148 -16.61 11.91 7.35
CA GLU A 148 -16.19 10.71 8.11
C GLU A 148 -15.51 11.06 9.42
N SER A 149 -14.69 12.13 9.43
CA SER A 149 -14.06 12.60 10.67
C SER A 149 -15.08 13.05 11.71
N GLN A 150 -16.15 13.72 11.28
CA GLN A 150 -17.23 14.12 12.19
C GLN A 150 -18.03 12.92 12.70
N GLN A 151 -18.11 11.84 11.91
CA GLN A 151 -18.87 10.64 12.24
C GLN A 151 -18.03 9.53 12.90
N GLY A 152 -16.73 9.75 13.11
CA GLY A 152 -15.82 8.79 13.72
C GLY A 152 -15.51 7.57 12.84
N PHE A 153 -15.41 7.75 11.51
CA PHE A 153 -14.99 6.70 10.55
C PHE A 153 -15.87 5.46 10.49
N LYS A 154 -17.10 5.54 10.98
CA LYS A 154 -18.04 4.40 11.05
C LYS A 154 -18.26 3.72 9.69
N LYS A 155 -18.13 4.45 8.58
CA LYS A 155 -18.34 3.96 7.21
C LYS A 155 -17.04 3.72 6.43
N SER A 156 -15.89 3.81 7.12
CA SER A 156 -14.55 3.68 6.51
C SER A 156 -13.76 2.50 7.05
N ASN A 157 -14.36 1.63 7.87
CA ASN A 157 -13.71 0.40 8.30
C ASN A 157 -13.42 -0.51 7.09
N LEU A 158 -12.14 -0.78 6.85
CA LEU A 158 -11.64 -1.52 5.69
C LEU A 158 -12.09 -2.99 5.71
N ALA A 159 -12.13 -3.62 6.88
CA ALA A 159 -12.56 -5.02 7.04
C ALA A 159 -14.05 -5.24 6.73
N SER A 160 -14.87 -4.18 6.77
CA SER A 160 -16.29 -4.25 6.36
C SER A 160 -16.53 -3.94 4.88
N GLN A 161 -15.49 -3.66 4.09
CA GLN A 161 -15.64 -3.25 2.69
C GLN A 161 -15.49 -4.40 1.68
N CYS A 162 -15.41 -5.65 2.13
CA CYS A 162 -15.30 -6.84 1.27
C CYS A 162 -16.69 -7.39 0.87
N THR A 163 -17.58 -6.51 0.42
CA THR A 163 -19.01 -6.81 0.18
C THR A 163 -19.37 -7.03 -1.30
N HIS A 164 -18.44 -6.74 -2.21
CA HIS A 164 -18.65 -6.83 -3.65
C HIS A 164 -17.73 -7.89 -4.26
N ARG A 165 -18.16 -8.53 -5.36
CA ARG A 165 -17.33 -9.52 -6.07
C ARG A 165 -16.11 -8.88 -6.73
N TYR A 166 -16.21 -7.61 -7.11
CA TYR A 166 -15.17 -6.88 -7.83
C TYR A 166 -14.85 -5.55 -7.13
N LYS A 167 -13.56 -5.26 -6.96
CA LYS A 167 -13.11 -4.00 -6.34
C LYS A 167 -12.14 -3.29 -7.27
N ILE A 168 -12.38 -2.02 -7.52
CA ILE A 168 -11.54 -1.23 -8.42
C ILE A 168 -10.38 -0.65 -7.63
N TYR A 169 -9.17 -0.83 -8.14
CA TYR A 169 -8.01 -0.07 -7.71
C TYR A 169 -7.63 0.94 -8.78
N ILE A 170 -7.39 2.18 -8.34
CA ILE A 170 -6.97 3.28 -9.19
C ILE A 170 -6.04 4.22 -8.40
N GLU A 171 -4.98 4.65 -9.06
CA GLU A 171 -3.96 5.52 -8.49
C GLU A 171 -4.54 6.86 -8.04
N GLY A 172 -3.86 7.48 -7.08
CA GLY A 172 -4.13 8.84 -6.64
C GLY A 172 -3.09 9.77 -7.22
N TYR A 173 -2.55 10.64 -6.37
CA TYR A 173 -1.41 11.49 -6.72
C TYR A 173 -0.15 10.65 -7.04
N ALA A 174 -0.01 9.50 -6.37
CA ALA A 174 0.98 8.45 -6.63
C ALA A 174 0.29 7.07 -6.54
N TRP A 175 1.03 6.02 -6.14
CA TRP A 175 0.42 4.77 -5.68
C TRP A 175 -0.52 5.04 -4.49
N SER A 176 -1.48 4.15 -4.23
CA SER A 176 -2.43 4.32 -3.13
C SER A 176 -2.39 3.14 -2.19
N VAL A 177 -2.25 3.44 -0.88
CA VAL A 177 -2.29 2.45 0.21
C VAL A 177 -3.56 1.57 0.18
N SER A 178 -4.63 2.01 -0.48
CA SER A 178 -5.83 1.19 -0.69
C SER A 178 -5.56 -0.12 -1.44
N GLU A 179 -4.48 -0.23 -2.23
CA GLU A 179 -4.17 -1.42 -3.05
C GLU A 179 -4.12 -2.70 -2.22
N LYS A 180 -3.28 -2.75 -1.17
CA LYS A 180 -3.13 -3.95 -0.33
C LYS A 180 -4.44 -4.34 0.36
N HIS A 181 -5.23 -3.35 0.79
CA HIS A 181 -6.52 -3.59 1.43
C HIS A 181 -7.57 -4.13 0.44
N ILE A 182 -7.55 -3.66 -0.81
CA ILE A 182 -8.42 -4.14 -1.87
C ILE A 182 -8.05 -5.57 -2.26
N LEU A 183 -6.75 -5.83 -2.45
CA LEU A 183 -6.20 -7.14 -2.79
C LEU A 183 -6.49 -8.20 -1.72
N ALA A 184 -6.64 -7.80 -0.46
CA ALA A 184 -6.94 -8.68 0.66
C ALA A 184 -8.42 -9.16 0.74
N CYS A 185 -9.33 -8.62 -0.07
CA CYS A 185 -10.78 -8.81 0.12
C CYS A 185 -11.42 -10.09 -0.49
N ASP A 186 -10.67 -11.06 -1.02
CA ASP A 186 -11.17 -12.18 -1.87
C ASP A 186 -11.97 -11.73 -3.12
N SER A 187 -12.15 -10.42 -3.32
CA SER A 187 -12.78 -9.83 -4.50
C SER A 187 -11.79 -9.84 -5.65
N MET A 188 -12.26 -10.09 -6.87
CA MET A 188 -11.39 -9.93 -8.05
C MET A 188 -11.06 -8.44 -8.20
N THR A 189 -9.80 -8.10 -7.95
CA THR A 189 -9.32 -6.72 -8.01
C THR A 189 -9.22 -6.29 -9.47
N LEU A 190 -9.94 -5.22 -9.84
CA LEU A 190 -9.90 -4.58 -11.14
C LEU A 190 -8.84 -3.46 -11.09
N LEU A 191 -7.65 -3.75 -11.58
CA LEU A 191 -6.49 -2.87 -11.46
C LEU A 191 -6.38 -1.98 -12.70
N VAL A 192 -6.75 -0.71 -12.55
CA VAL A 192 -6.59 0.30 -13.63
C VAL A 192 -5.11 0.55 -13.83
N ASN A 193 -4.64 0.35 -15.07
CA ASN A 193 -3.22 0.38 -15.45
C ASN A 193 -2.40 1.41 -14.65
N THR A 194 -1.52 0.90 -13.79
CA THR A 194 -0.75 1.67 -12.81
C THR A 194 0.61 2.09 -13.37
N ARG A 195 1.10 3.26 -12.96
CA ARG A 195 2.44 3.77 -13.26
C ARG A 195 3.40 3.56 -12.09
N PHE A 196 2.85 3.53 -10.88
CA PHE A 196 3.62 3.43 -9.65
C PHE A 196 3.72 1.97 -9.19
N HIS A 197 4.82 1.67 -8.51
CA HIS A 197 5.06 0.38 -7.89
C HIS A 197 5.28 0.60 -6.40
N ASP A 198 4.65 -0.26 -5.61
CA ASP A 198 4.99 -0.48 -4.21
C ASP A 198 5.95 -1.69 -4.16
N PHE A 199 6.61 -1.93 -3.04
CA PHE A 199 7.67 -2.94 -2.94
C PHE A 199 7.19 -4.36 -3.30
N PHE A 200 5.92 -4.67 -3.04
CA PHE A 200 5.33 -5.99 -3.35
C PHE A 200 4.63 -6.05 -4.72
N THR A 201 4.22 -4.92 -5.31
CA THR A 201 3.30 -4.95 -6.48
C THR A 201 3.96 -5.45 -7.76
N ARG A 202 5.30 -5.44 -7.82
CA ARG A 202 6.06 -6.01 -8.95
C ARG A 202 5.86 -7.51 -9.10
N TYR A 203 5.57 -8.22 -8.00
CA TYR A 203 5.30 -9.65 -8.03
C TYR A 203 3.93 -9.98 -8.65
N LEU A 204 2.96 -9.07 -8.56
CA LEU A 204 1.58 -9.34 -8.96
C LEU A 204 1.45 -9.65 -10.47
N GLN A 205 0.67 -10.68 -10.78
CA GLN A 205 0.47 -11.21 -12.13
C GLN A 205 -0.99 -10.99 -12.59
N PRO A 206 -1.22 -10.39 -13.77
CA PRO A 206 -2.56 -10.24 -14.32
C PRO A 206 -3.19 -11.60 -14.61
N VAL A 207 -4.50 -11.69 -14.40
CA VAL A 207 -5.32 -12.90 -14.52
C VAL A 207 -4.89 -14.02 -13.55
N LYS A 208 -4.02 -13.73 -12.58
CA LYS A 208 -3.69 -14.59 -11.44
C LYS A 208 -4.03 -13.91 -10.12
N HIS A 209 -3.57 -12.67 -9.92
CA HIS A 209 -3.85 -11.91 -8.70
C HIS A 209 -4.78 -10.70 -8.94
N TYR A 210 -4.96 -10.27 -10.19
CA TYR A 210 -5.85 -9.15 -10.49
C TYR A 210 -6.32 -9.21 -11.95
N TRP A 211 -7.38 -8.47 -12.26
CA TRP A 211 -7.84 -8.25 -13.63
C TRP A 211 -7.36 -6.89 -14.15
N PRO A 212 -6.62 -6.82 -15.28
CA PRO A 212 -6.13 -5.55 -15.80
C PRO A 212 -7.26 -4.74 -16.43
N ILE A 213 -7.32 -3.44 -16.12
CA ILE A 213 -8.28 -2.49 -16.69
C ILE A 213 -7.54 -1.43 -17.51
N ARG A 214 -8.07 -1.14 -18.69
CA ARG A 214 -7.57 -0.10 -19.59
C ARG A 214 -7.71 1.29 -18.98
N ALA A 215 -6.64 2.08 -18.97
CA ALA A 215 -6.69 3.45 -18.47
C ALA A 215 -7.32 4.45 -19.46
N ASP A 216 -7.35 4.12 -20.75
CA ASP A 216 -7.92 4.95 -21.83
C ASP A 216 -9.42 4.72 -22.04
N ASP A 217 -9.94 3.50 -21.83
CA ASP A 217 -11.38 3.18 -21.95
C ASP A 217 -11.90 2.41 -20.71
N LYS A 218 -11.67 3.00 -19.53
CA LYS A 218 -11.87 2.35 -18.23
C LYS A 218 -13.32 1.89 -17.99
N CYS A 219 -14.33 2.66 -18.40
CA CYS A 219 -15.73 2.28 -18.15
C CYS A 219 -16.14 1.03 -18.92
N LYS A 220 -15.79 0.94 -20.21
CA LYS A 220 -16.04 -0.25 -21.02
C LYS A 220 -15.25 -1.46 -20.53
N SER A 221 -13.99 -1.24 -20.17
CA SER A 221 -13.10 -2.28 -19.65
C SER A 221 -13.60 -2.85 -18.31
N ILE A 222 -14.08 -1.98 -17.41
CA ILE A 222 -14.74 -2.39 -16.15
C ILE A 222 -15.99 -3.21 -16.43
N LYS A 223 -16.87 -2.73 -17.32
CA LYS A 223 -18.11 -3.45 -17.65
C LYS A 223 -17.83 -4.84 -18.22
N PHE A 224 -16.89 -4.93 -19.15
CA PHE A 224 -16.45 -6.21 -19.70
C PHE A 224 -15.93 -7.14 -18.60
N ALA A 225 -15.05 -6.65 -17.71
CA ALA A 225 -14.50 -7.44 -16.62
C ALA A 225 -15.59 -7.98 -15.67
N VAL A 226 -16.59 -7.16 -15.35
CA VAL A 226 -17.72 -7.55 -14.48
C VAL A 226 -18.63 -8.56 -15.17
N ASP A 227 -18.96 -8.37 -16.44
CA ASP A 227 -19.79 -9.32 -17.21
C ASP A 227 -19.07 -10.66 -17.38
N TRP A 228 -17.76 -10.63 -17.69
CA TRP A 228 -16.92 -11.83 -17.74
C TRP A 228 -16.86 -12.53 -16.38
N GLY A 229 -16.64 -11.78 -15.29
CA GLY A 229 -16.55 -12.37 -13.96
C GLY A 229 -17.87 -13.00 -13.51
N ASN A 230 -19.01 -12.37 -13.84
CA ASN A 230 -20.32 -12.87 -13.45
C ASN A 230 -20.74 -14.10 -14.26
N SER A 231 -20.24 -14.26 -15.48
CA SER A 231 -20.37 -15.49 -16.28
C SER A 231 -19.33 -16.56 -15.92
N HIS A 232 -18.20 -16.18 -15.32
CA HIS A 232 -17.09 -17.07 -14.93
C HIS A 232 -16.82 -17.01 -13.42
N LYS A 233 -17.87 -17.11 -12.61
CA LYS A 233 -17.84 -16.90 -11.15
C LYS A 233 -16.69 -17.63 -10.45
N GLN A 234 -16.47 -18.90 -10.76
CA GLN A 234 -15.42 -19.70 -10.16
C GLN A 234 -14.02 -19.12 -10.46
N LYS A 235 -13.73 -18.79 -11.72
CA LYS A 235 -12.45 -18.20 -12.12
C LYS A 235 -12.24 -16.80 -11.53
N ALA A 236 -13.30 -15.99 -11.48
CA ALA A 236 -13.23 -14.67 -10.87
C ALA A 236 -12.93 -14.76 -9.37
N HIS A 237 -13.57 -15.70 -8.66
CA HIS A 237 -13.27 -15.97 -7.26
C HIS A 237 -11.83 -16.47 -7.07
N GLU A 238 -11.33 -17.38 -7.92
CA GLU A 238 -9.95 -17.87 -7.86
C GLU A 238 -8.92 -16.75 -8.01
N ILE A 239 -9.14 -15.78 -8.90
CA ILE A 239 -8.25 -14.61 -9.05
C ILE A 239 -8.26 -13.75 -7.78
N GLY A 240 -9.45 -13.46 -7.24
CA GLY A 240 -9.61 -12.70 -6.00
C GLY A 240 -9.00 -13.41 -4.79
N LYS A 241 -9.12 -14.73 -4.73
CA LYS A 241 -8.59 -15.57 -3.66
C LYS A 241 -7.06 -15.69 -3.72
N ALA A 242 -6.50 -15.89 -4.91
CA ALA A 242 -5.05 -15.91 -5.08
C ALA A 242 -4.40 -14.56 -4.72
N SER A 243 -5.11 -13.45 -4.93
CA SER A 243 -4.69 -12.12 -4.47
C SER A 243 -4.64 -12.03 -2.95
N SER A 244 -5.74 -12.38 -2.28
CA SER A 244 -5.83 -12.27 -0.84
C SER A 244 -4.91 -13.25 -0.13
N ASP A 245 -4.73 -14.46 -0.66
CA ASP A 245 -3.76 -15.42 -0.14
C ASP A 245 -2.34 -14.85 -0.22
N PHE A 246 -1.95 -14.24 -1.34
CA PHE A 246 -0.67 -13.54 -1.44
C PHE A 246 -0.52 -12.45 -0.37
N ILE A 247 -1.54 -11.60 -0.18
CA ILE A 247 -1.47 -10.54 0.84
C ILE A 247 -1.43 -11.12 2.26
N GLN A 248 -2.16 -12.21 2.52
CA GLN A 248 -2.23 -12.85 3.83
C GLN A 248 -0.96 -13.64 4.16
N GLU A 249 -0.25 -14.16 3.16
CA GLU A 249 0.88 -15.07 3.31
C GLU A 249 2.24 -14.41 3.10
N GLU A 250 2.35 -13.59 2.05
CA GLU A 250 3.62 -13.02 1.56
C GLU A 250 3.80 -11.54 1.96
N LEU A 251 2.74 -10.88 2.45
CA LEU A 251 2.81 -9.50 2.95
C LEU A 251 2.60 -9.44 4.47
N LYS A 252 3.13 -10.41 5.23
CA LYS A 252 3.11 -10.38 6.70
C LYS A 252 4.18 -9.45 7.27
N MET A 253 4.01 -9.00 8.50
CA MET A 253 4.99 -8.10 9.15
C MET A 253 6.40 -8.70 9.22
N ASP A 254 6.55 -10.02 9.43
CA ASP A 254 7.86 -10.68 9.41
C ASP A 254 8.58 -10.48 8.06
N TYR A 255 7.86 -10.64 6.93
CA TYR A 255 8.42 -10.40 5.61
C TYR A 255 8.61 -8.92 5.27
N VAL A 256 7.79 -8.03 5.84
CA VAL A 256 8.01 -6.58 5.74
C VAL A 256 9.30 -6.20 6.48
N TYR A 257 9.54 -6.75 7.67
CA TYR A 257 10.78 -6.55 8.41
C TYR A 257 11.99 -7.13 7.67
N ASP A 258 11.87 -8.33 7.09
CA ASP A 258 12.93 -8.91 6.25
C ASP A 258 13.26 -8.04 5.03
N TYR A 259 12.23 -7.58 4.32
CA TYR A 259 12.41 -6.70 3.17
C TYR A 259 13.16 -5.42 3.57
N MET A 260 12.71 -4.75 4.63
CA MET A 260 13.35 -3.52 5.12
C MET A 260 14.75 -3.78 5.67
N PHE A 261 14.96 -4.89 6.38
CA PHE A 261 16.27 -5.32 6.87
C PHE A 261 17.26 -5.42 5.72
N HIS A 262 16.90 -6.15 4.66
CA HIS A 262 17.78 -6.31 3.51
C HIS A 262 17.97 -5.02 2.73
N LEU A 263 16.90 -4.24 2.50
CA LEU A 263 16.98 -2.95 1.81
C LEU A 263 18.00 -2.03 2.48
N LEU A 264 17.92 -1.90 3.81
CA LEU A 264 18.82 -1.04 4.59
C LEU A 264 20.24 -1.59 4.62
N ASN A 265 20.43 -2.91 4.69
CA ASN A 265 21.74 -3.54 4.63
C ASN A 265 22.43 -3.34 3.27
N GLU A 266 21.71 -3.54 2.15
CA GLU A 266 22.27 -3.30 0.82
C GLU A 266 22.52 -1.81 0.57
N TYR A 267 21.63 -0.93 1.06
CA TYR A 267 21.84 0.52 0.99
C TYR A 267 23.12 0.94 1.72
N ALA A 268 23.35 0.42 2.93
CA ALA A 268 24.52 0.78 3.73
C ALA A 268 25.85 0.46 3.03
N LYS A 269 25.91 -0.62 2.23
CA LYS A 269 27.10 -0.98 1.42
C LYS A 269 27.44 0.06 0.35
N LEU A 270 26.48 0.90 -0.05
CA LEU A 270 26.69 1.97 -1.04
C LEU A 270 27.32 3.22 -0.42
N LEU A 271 27.33 3.34 0.91
CA LEU A 271 27.91 4.48 1.61
C LEU A 271 29.43 4.45 1.46
N LYS A 272 29.98 5.54 0.94
CA LYS A 272 31.44 5.74 0.77
C LYS A 272 32.08 6.50 1.95
N PHE A 273 31.37 6.54 3.07
CA PHE A 273 31.78 7.25 4.29
C PHE A 273 31.20 6.52 5.50
N LYS A 274 31.81 6.70 6.67
CA LYS A 274 31.27 6.19 7.93
C LYS A 274 30.17 7.15 8.43
N PRO A 275 28.94 6.67 8.66
CA PRO A 275 27.91 7.47 9.32
C PRO A 275 28.38 7.94 10.68
N MET A 276 28.06 9.20 11.02
CA MET A 276 28.39 9.79 12.32
C MET A 276 27.19 10.58 12.81
N VAL A 277 26.98 10.57 14.12
CA VAL A 277 25.99 11.47 14.74
C VAL A 277 26.47 12.91 14.53
N PRO A 278 25.65 13.79 13.95
CA PRO A 278 26.01 15.19 13.80
C PRO A 278 26.41 15.81 15.15
N GLU A 279 27.58 16.44 15.23
CA GLU A 279 28.09 17.09 16.45
C GLU A 279 27.27 18.33 16.86
N ASN A 280 26.43 18.83 15.95
CA ASN A 280 25.54 19.93 16.27
C ASN A 280 24.39 19.45 17.18
N SER A 281 23.95 20.30 18.10
CA SER A 281 22.86 20.06 19.06
C SER A 281 21.47 19.86 18.41
N LEU A 282 21.41 19.57 17.11
CA LEU A 282 20.19 19.40 16.32
C LEU A 282 19.79 17.92 16.16
N ALA A 283 20.71 16.98 16.32
CA ALA A 283 20.40 15.55 16.27
C ALA A 283 19.96 15.03 17.65
N VAL A 284 18.73 14.51 17.74
CA VAL A 284 18.16 13.98 18.99
C VAL A 284 18.12 12.45 18.91
N GLU A 285 18.61 11.76 19.96
CA GLU A 285 18.43 10.30 20.11
C GLU A 285 16.94 10.00 20.33
N ILE A 286 16.39 9.07 19.56
CA ILE A 286 14.99 8.67 19.61
C ILE A 286 14.89 7.17 19.86
N SER A 287 14.02 6.78 20.77
CA SER A 287 13.67 5.40 21.10
C SER A 287 12.15 5.16 21.00
N SER A 288 11.73 3.89 21.00
CA SER A 288 10.31 3.52 21.05
C SER A 288 9.60 4.14 22.26
N GLU A 289 10.23 4.14 23.43
CA GLU A 289 9.68 4.69 24.67
C GLU A 289 9.49 6.20 24.58
N THR A 290 10.49 6.91 24.08
CA THR A 290 10.42 8.37 23.91
C THR A 290 9.33 8.75 22.91
N MET A 291 9.25 8.07 21.75
CA MET A 291 8.19 8.33 20.77
C MET A 291 6.79 8.03 21.30
N ALA A 292 6.59 6.90 21.97
CA ALA A 292 5.30 6.53 22.54
C ALA A 292 4.87 7.50 23.65
N SER A 293 5.82 8.07 24.39
CA SER A 293 5.57 9.08 25.42
C SER A 293 5.22 10.45 24.83
N MET A 294 5.83 10.79 23.69
CA MET A 294 5.55 12.05 22.97
C MET A 294 4.29 11.99 22.10
N ALA A 295 3.80 10.80 21.78
CA ALA A 295 2.58 10.63 21.00
C ALA A 295 1.38 11.20 21.76
N ALA A 296 0.54 11.97 21.05
CA ALA A 296 -0.68 12.50 21.65
C ALA A 296 -1.59 11.36 22.11
N ASP A 297 -2.21 11.50 23.29
CA ASP A 297 -3.21 10.56 23.77
C ASP A 297 -4.34 10.43 22.73
N GLY A 298 -4.57 9.21 22.24
CA GLY A 298 -5.51 8.95 21.15
C GLY A 298 -5.05 7.84 20.20
N SER A 299 -5.39 7.97 18.92
CA SER A 299 -5.17 6.94 17.90
C SER A 299 -3.69 6.66 17.60
N GLU A 300 -2.83 7.68 17.68
CA GLU A 300 -1.38 7.52 17.45
C GLU A 300 -0.74 6.64 18.52
N LYS A 301 -0.92 7.01 19.80
CA LYS A 301 -0.44 6.23 20.94
C LYS A 301 -1.01 4.81 20.92
N LYS A 302 -2.30 4.66 20.61
CA LYS A 302 -2.93 3.35 20.46
C LYS A 302 -2.26 2.51 19.37
N PHE A 303 -2.04 3.08 18.18
CA PHE A 303 -1.36 2.39 17.09
C PHE A 303 0.06 1.95 17.50
N MET A 304 0.82 2.84 18.14
CA MET A 304 2.17 2.53 18.62
C MET A 304 2.13 1.37 19.61
N MET A 305 1.26 1.41 20.62
CA MET A 305 1.16 0.34 21.61
C MET A 305 0.68 -1.00 21.00
N GLU A 306 -0.22 -0.97 20.02
CA GLU A 306 -0.69 -2.17 19.32
C GLU A 306 0.36 -2.76 18.37
N SER A 307 1.28 -1.94 17.84
CA SER A 307 2.34 -2.35 16.91
C SER A 307 3.72 -2.48 17.53
N LEU A 308 3.84 -2.30 18.85
CA LEU A 308 5.10 -2.36 19.56
C LEU A 308 5.68 -3.78 19.52
N VAL A 309 6.89 -3.91 18.98
CA VAL A 309 7.66 -5.15 19.01
C VAL A 309 8.12 -5.39 20.43
N LYS A 310 7.51 -6.38 21.08
CA LYS A 310 7.75 -6.69 22.50
C LYS A 310 9.01 -7.51 22.74
N ASN A 311 9.36 -8.36 21.78
CA ASN A 311 10.52 -9.26 21.87
C ASN A 311 11.25 -9.27 20.52
N PRO A 312 12.58 -9.44 20.54
CA PRO A 312 13.34 -9.72 19.32
C PRO A 312 12.81 -10.94 18.58
N SER A 313 13.04 -10.98 17.27
CA SER A 313 12.73 -12.15 16.47
C SER A 313 13.48 -13.38 16.99
N THR A 314 12.78 -14.51 17.09
CA THR A 314 13.40 -15.79 17.46
C THR A 314 14.09 -16.45 16.27
N THR A 315 13.81 -15.98 15.06
CA THR A 315 14.41 -16.42 13.81
C THR A 315 15.40 -15.37 13.31
N SER A 316 16.42 -15.80 12.58
CA SER A 316 17.24 -14.87 11.82
C SER A 316 16.44 -14.30 10.64
N PRO A 317 16.77 -13.09 10.15
CA PRO A 317 16.26 -12.58 8.88
C PRO A 317 16.42 -13.64 7.80
N CYS A 318 15.48 -13.69 6.86
CA CYS A 318 15.56 -14.64 5.77
C CYS A 318 16.86 -14.46 4.95
N THR A 319 17.21 -15.49 4.17
CA THR A 319 18.31 -15.38 3.21
C THR A 319 17.73 -14.89 1.88
N MET A 320 18.18 -13.72 1.42
CA MET A 320 17.76 -13.21 0.11
C MET A 320 18.28 -14.15 -0.99
N PRO A 321 17.39 -14.64 -1.88
CA PRO A 321 17.82 -15.43 -3.03
C PRO A 321 18.70 -14.60 -3.97
N PRO A 322 19.55 -15.23 -4.79
CA PRO A 322 20.32 -14.52 -5.79
C PRO A 322 19.39 -13.78 -6.78
N PRO A 323 19.85 -12.67 -7.39
CA PRO A 323 19.08 -11.97 -8.41
C PRO A 323 18.66 -12.90 -9.54
N TYR A 324 17.45 -12.70 -10.08
CA TYR A 324 16.98 -13.46 -11.23
C TYR A 324 17.93 -13.32 -12.42
N GLU A 325 18.22 -14.43 -13.09
CA GLU A 325 18.89 -14.40 -14.39
C GLU A 325 18.07 -13.54 -15.37
N PRO A 326 18.73 -12.76 -16.26
CA PRO A 326 18.03 -11.87 -17.20
C PRO A 326 16.96 -12.58 -18.04
N LYS A 327 17.17 -13.85 -18.39
CA LYS A 327 16.21 -14.67 -19.13
C LYS A 327 14.94 -14.95 -18.32
N ILE A 328 15.09 -15.40 -17.07
CA ILE A 328 13.97 -15.71 -16.16
C ILE A 328 13.16 -14.44 -15.90
N LEU A 329 13.85 -13.32 -15.63
CA LEU A 329 13.21 -12.03 -15.44
C LEU A 329 12.48 -11.56 -16.70
N GLY A 330 13.08 -11.74 -17.87
CA GLY A 330 12.46 -11.44 -19.16
C GLY A 330 11.20 -12.26 -19.42
N ASP A 331 11.22 -13.56 -19.10
CA ASP A 331 10.07 -14.45 -19.24
C ASP A 331 8.93 -14.08 -18.28
N PHE A 332 9.28 -13.67 -17.05
CA PHE A 332 8.32 -13.14 -16.07
C PHE A 332 7.57 -11.91 -16.61
N TYR A 333 8.30 -10.93 -17.15
CA TYR A 333 7.68 -9.73 -17.74
C TYR A 333 6.89 -10.05 -19.01
N ARG A 334 7.40 -10.93 -19.87
CA ARG A 334 6.71 -11.36 -21.09
C ARG A 334 5.38 -12.04 -20.78
N LYS A 335 5.35 -12.91 -19.76
CA LYS A 335 4.11 -13.54 -19.28
C LYS A 335 3.08 -12.50 -18.83
N LYS A 336 3.51 -11.50 -18.07
CA LYS A 336 2.67 -10.37 -17.62
C LYS A 336 2.08 -9.59 -18.80
N LEU A 337 2.92 -9.19 -19.76
CA LEU A 337 2.47 -8.46 -20.96
C LEU A 337 1.51 -9.28 -21.83
N ASN A 338 1.80 -10.57 -22.03
CA ASN A 338 0.95 -11.45 -22.83
C ASN A 338 -0.43 -11.66 -22.17
N ALA A 339 -0.50 -11.78 -20.84
CA ALA A 339 -1.76 -11.89 -20.12
C ALA A 339 -2.63 -10.63 -20.30
N ILE A 340 -2.03 -9.43 -20.21
CA ILE A 340 -2.72 -8.16 -20.46
C ILE A 340 -3.24 -8.09 -21.91
N ARG A 341 -2.38 -8.38 -22.90
CA ARG A 341 -2.78 -8.38 -24.31
C ARG A 341 -3.93 -9.34 -24.60
N ARG A 342 -3.94 -10.52 -23.96
CA ARG A 342 -5.03 -11.49 -24.09
C ARG A 342 -6.36 -10.94 -23.56
N VAL A 343 -6.35 -10.28 -22.40
CA VAL A 343 -7.56 -9.63 -21.85
C VAL A 343 -8.05 -8.52 -22.78
N GLN A 344 -7.14 -7.70 -23.31
CA GLN A 344 -7.48 -6.64 -24.28
C GLN A 344 -8.11 -7.21 -25.55
N LYS A 345 -7.61 -8.35 -26.04
CA LYS A 345 -8.22 -9.04 -27.18
C LYS A 345 -9.66 -9.49 -26.89
N TRP A 346 -9.88 -10.14 -25.74
CA TRP A 346 -11.24 -10.55 -25.33
C TRP A 346 -12.18 -9.36 -25.14
N GLU A 347 -11.67 -8.25 -24.62
CA GLU A 347 -12.44 -7.01 -24.46
C GLU A 347 -12.88 -6.45 -25.81
N ASN A 348 -11.96 -6.38 -26.78
CA ASN A 348 -12.30 -5.92 -28.13
C ASN A 348 -13.36 -6.81 -28.79
N GLU A 349 -13.17 -8.13 -28.75
CA GLU A 349 -14.12 -9.12 -29.30
C GLU A 349 -15.52 -8.99 -28.66
N TYR A 350 -15.58 -8.76 -27.34
CA TYR A 350 -16.85 -8.56 -26.62
C TYR A 350 -17.61 -7.32 -27.13
N TRP A 351 -16.90 -6.24 -27.46
CA TRP A 351 -17.52 -5.00 -27.93
C TRP A 351 -17.86 -5.04 -29.42
N GLU A 352 -17.10 -5.73 -30.25
CA GLU A 352 -17.42 -5.94 -31.68
C GLU A 352 -18.75 -6.68 -31.87
N ILE A 353 -19.11 -7.60 -30.97
CA ILE A 353 -20.36 -8.38 -31.06
C ILE A 353 -21.59 -7.57 -30.57
N LYS A 354 -21.38 -6.52 -29.79
CA LYS A 354 -22.44 -5.70 -29.17
C LYS A 354 -22.74 -4.39 -29.88
N VAL A 355 -21.91 -4.03 -30.85
CA VAL A 355 -22.17 -2.96 -31.83
C VAL A 355 -22.92 -3.57 -33.01
#